data_AF-A0A9Q9EPC0-F1
#
_entry.id   AF-A0A9Q9EPC0-F1
#
_cell.length_a   1.000
_cell.length_b   1.000
_cell.length_c   1.000
_cell.angle_alpha   90.00
_cell.angle_beta   90.00
_cell.angle_gamma   90.00
#
_symmetry.space_group_name_H-M   'P 1'
#
loop_
_entity.id
_entity.type
_entity.pdbx_description
1 polymer ?
#
loop_
_entity_poly.entity_id
_entity_poly.type
_entity_poly.pdbx_seq_one_letter_code
_entity_poly.pdbx_strand_id
1 'polypeptide(L)'
;MLFEQPAREWFDKLWKTCTEHIPTLLSSITNLMSKSPDQMQMDARARLNNIIDAGTDAALTALDHGLAALFAQCVQAGFTTANKTSWMARAQLRLDTWLTWHTRTVHAFCKRNGHWKRNGTRVSWNETIRRLFTNSLDVSFTSLNDNVQPAMNHFADNLNDSIFKRLHEDDIVAVLDPRDKNLRGTIVGQQDEFSTDLKDFLDTLRNLVEDIRLRCVLGGSGSYVHGEMERSYALAASFDQKSYPHVRGAANKLLPGNSALADRIDTLRSKLSRPGPDNLFERVEARVDSDFDEGRKMFLNALSKRLAKLKAAIMDDFDSKYGIEGEEVPLAAHVATELATAAQHALRRLKQDIQPTLEQCKKLDDSGCGEP
;
A
#
# COMPACT_ATOMS: atom_id res chain seq x y z
N MET A 1 -52.02 -11.58 -11.40
CA MET A 1 -50.68 -12.11 -11.74
C MET A 1 -50.00 -11.45 -12.95
N LEU A 2 -50.47 -11.54 -14.20
CA LEU A 2 -49.72 -11.01 -15.38
C LEU A 2 -49.46 -9.49 -15.40
N PHE A 3 -50.29 -8.68 -14.73
CA PHE A 3 -50.13 -7.22 -14.62
C PHE A 3 -49.70 -6.74 -13.22
N GLU A 4 -49.57 -7.67 -12.29
CA GLU A 4 -49.42 -7.36 -10.86
C GLU A 4 -47.97 -7.03 -10.50
N GLN A 5 -47.02 -7.80 -11.04
CA GLN A 5 -45.60 -7.56 -10.86
C GLN A 5 -45.12 -6.24 -11.52
N PRO A 6 -45.50 -5.92 -12.78
CA PRO A 6 -45.23 -4.60 -13.33
C PRO A 6 -45.88 -3.47 -12.53
N ALA A 7 -47.13 -3.63 -12.07
CA ALA A 7 -47.79 -2.60 -11.27
C ALA A 7 -47.07 -2.32 -9.95
N ARG A 8 -46.54 -3.35 -9.28
CA ARG A 8 -45.72 -3.21 -8.07
C ARG A 8 -44.39 -2.51 -8.32
N GLU A 9 -43.66 -2.92 -9.36
CA GLU A 9 -42.39 -2.27 -9.71
C GLU A 9 -42.58 -0.78 -10.04
N TRP A 10 -43.68 -0.44 -10.71
CA TRP A 10 -44.03 0.95 -11.00
C TRP A 10 -44.47 1.71 -9.76
N PHE A 11 -45.22 1.09 -8.86
CA PHE A 11 -45.61 1.68 -7.58
C PHE A 11 -44.40 1.93 -6.68
N ASP A 12 -43.48 0.97 -6.56
CA ASP A 12 -42.23 1.13 -5.80
C ASP A 12 -41.37 2.27 -6.34
N LYS A 13 -41.28 2.38 -7.68
CA LYS A 13 -40.56 3.48 -8.33
C LYS A 13 -41.24 4.82 -8.05
N LEU A 14 -42.57 4.89 -8.16
CA LEU A 14 -43.34 6.09 -7.83
C LEU A 14 -43.20 6.47 -6.36
N TRP A 15 -43.27 5.48 -5.46
CA TRP A 15 -43.08 5.63 -4.03
C TRP A 15 -41.73 6.26 -3.73
N LYS A 16 -40.62 5.63 -4.16
CA LYS A 16 -39.26 6.16 -3.96
C LYS A 16 -39.09 7.55 -4.57
N THR A 17 -39.66 7.78 -5.75
CA THR A 17 -39.58 9.08 -6.42
C THR A 17 -40.27 10.16 -5.58
N CYS A 18 -41.47 9.90 -5.07
CA CYS A 18 -42.26 10.85 -4.31
C CYS A 18 -41.81 10.99 -2.84
N THR A 19 -41.31 9.94 -2.20
CA THR A 19 -40.95 9.99 -0.76
C THR A 19 -39.48 10.31 -0.51
N GLU A 20 -38.59 10.03 -1.47
CA GLU A 20 -37.14 10.20 -1.31
C GLU A 20 -36.60 11.21 -2.31
N HIS A 21 -36.78 10.97 -3.61
CA HIS A 21 -36.08 11.73 -4.66
C HIS A 21 -36.57 13.19 -4.78
N ILE A 22 -37.88 13.40 -5.03
CA ILE A 22 -38.45 14.75 -5.20
C ILE A 22 -38.30 15.59 -3.92
N PRO A 23 -38.57 15.07 -2.70
CA PRO A 23 -38.34 15.83 -1.48
C PRO A 23 -36.87 16.25 -1.31
N THR A 24 -35.92 15.40 -1.68
CA THR A 24 -34.49 15.72 -1.64
C THR A 24 -34.15 16.85 -2.61
N LEU A 25 -34.66 16.81 -3.83
CA LEU A 25 -34.45 17.87 -4.83
C LEU A 25 -35.08 19.20 -4.40
N LEU A 26 -36.33 19.21 -3.94
CA LEU A 26 -37.00 20.43 -3.50
C LEU A 26 -36.39 21.04 -2.24
N SER A 27 -35.90 20.19 -1.32
CA SER A 27 -35.15 20.65 -0.14
C SER A 27 -33.81 21.23 -0.56
N SER A 28 -33.15 20.65 -1.56
CA SER A 28 -31.91 21.17 -2.13
C SER A 28 -32.12 22.54 -2.79
N ILE A 29 -33.21 22.72 -3.56
CA ILE A 29 -33.59 24.02 -4.12
C ILE A 29 -33.83 25.04 -2.98
N THR A 30 -34.65 24.69 -1.99
CA THR A 30 -34.94 25.59 -0.85
C THR A 30 -33.68 26.01 -0.10
N ASN A 31 -32.75 25.06 0.11
CA ASN A 31 -31.47 25.30 0.76
C ASN A 31 -30.49 26.09 -0.12
N LEU A 32 -30.56 25.97 -1.44
CA LEU A 32 -29.72 26.72 -2.37
C LEU A 32 -30.18 28.18 -2.45
N MET A 33 -31.50 28.41 -2.49
CA MET A 33 -32.09 29.75 -2.56
C MET A 33 -31.98 30.54 -1.24
N SER A 34 -31.70 29.87 -0.12
CA SER A 34 -31.53 30.51 1.20
C SER A 34 -30.07 30.84 1.56
N LYS A 35 -29.12 30.44 0.72
CA LYS A 35 -27.68 30.66 0.94
C LYS A 35 -27.22 31.95 0.26
N SER A 36 -26.28 32.65 0.90
CA SER A 36 -25.51 33.69 0.23
C SER A 36 -24.58 33.06 -0.83
N PRO A 37 -24.16 33.83 -1.85
CA PRO A 37 -23.13 33.39 -2.79
C PRO A 37 -21.88 32.85 -2.08
N ASP A 38 -21.43 33.52 -1.01
CA ASP A 38 -20.30 33.09 -0.20
C ASP A 38 -20.52 31.71 0.43
N GLN A 39 -21.73 31.46 0.97
CA GLN A 39 -22.06 30.17 1.58
C GLN A 39 -22.11 29.06 0.53
N MET A 40 -22.63 29.34 -0.66
CA MET A 40 -22.64 28.39 -1.79
C MET A 40 -21.22 28.06 -2.26
N GLN A 41 -20.33 29.05 -2.30
CA GLN A 41 -18.92 28.85 -2.64
C GLN A 41 -18.19 28.03 -1.58
N MET A 42 -18.37 28.34 -0.29
CA MET A 42 -17.78 27.58 0.80
C MET A 42 -18.23 26.12 0.77
N ASP A 43 -19.51 25.87 0.48
CA ASP A 43 -20.05 24.51 0.36
C ASP A 43 -19.47 23.77 -0.86
N ALA A 44 -19.32 24.46 -2.01
CA ALA A 44 -18.67 23.91 -3.20
C ALA A 44 -17.21 23.55 -2.95
N ARG A 45 -16.46 24.46 -2.32
CA ARG A 45 -15.08 24.27 -1.91
C ARG A 45 -14.94 23.09 -0.96
N ALA A 46 -15.80 23.01 0.05
CA ALA A 46 -15.82 21.90 1.01
C ALA A 46 -16.16 20.56 0.33
N ARG A 47 -17.10 20.55 -0.61
CA ARG A 47 -17.47 19.34 -1.37
C ARG A 47 -16.33 18.84 -2.24
N LEU A 48 -15.66 19.70 -3.00
CA LEU A 48 -14.47 19.35 -3.79
C LEU A 48 -13.36 18.80 -2.88
N ASN A 49 -13.08 19.50 -1.78
CA ASN A 49 -12.08 19.09 -0.81
C ASN A 49 -12.38 17.69 -0.24
N ASN A 50 -13.64 17.44 0.15
CA ASN A 50 -14.07 16.16 0.71
C ASN A 50 -13.96 15.01 -0.30
N ILE A 51 -14.29 15.23 -1.59
CA ILE A 51 -14.14 14.22 -2.64
C ILE A 51 -12.67 13.84 -2.80
N ILE A 52 -11.79 14.84 -2.89
CA ILE A 52 -10.36 14.63 -3.10
C ILE A 52 -9.72 13.95 -1.87
N ASP A 53 -10.03 14.42 -0.66
CA ASP A 53 -9.48 13.86 0.58
C ASP A 53 -9.93 12.42 0.80
N ALA A 54 -11.24 12.15 0.71
CA ALA A 54 -11.77 10.81 0.89
C ALA A 54 -11.24 9.84 -0.19
N GLY A 55 -11.14 10.28 -1.43
CA GLY A 55 -10.60 9.46 -2.52
C GLY A 55 -9.10 9.20 -2.36
N THR A 56 -8.33 10.20 -1.91
CA THR A 56 -6.89 10.07 -1.64
C THR A 56 -6.62 9.08 -0.52
N ASP A 57 -7.30 9.24 0.62
CA ASP A 57 -7.13 8.37 1.78
C ASP A 57 -7.50 6.92 1.47
N ALA A 58 -8.63 6.72 0.76
CA ALA A 58 -9.07 5.38 0.36
C ALA A 58 -8.06 4.72 -0.60
N ALA A 59 -7.59 5.43 -1.62
CA ALA A 59 -6.67 4.89 -2.61
C ALA A 59 -5.29 4.57 -2.00
N LEU A 60 -4.75 5.45 -1.16
CA LEU A 60 -3.47 5.23 -0.48
C LEU A 60 -3.55 4.05 0.51
N THR A 61 -4.64 3.95 1.27
CA THR A 61 -4.85 2.83 2.21
C THR A 61 -4.98 1.50 1.47
N ALA A 62 -5.71 1.48 0.35
CA ALA A 62 -5.84 0.27 -0.47
C ALA A 62 -4.50 -0.16 -1.07
N LEU A 63 -3.69 0.80 -1.57
CA LEU A 63 -2.36 0.52 -2.09
C LEU A 63 -1.41 0.00 -1.00
N ASP A 64 -1.41 0.61 0.18
CA ASP A 64 -0.56 0.18 1.30
C ASP A 64 -0.83 -1.28 1.70
N HIS A 65 -2.11 -1.61 1.91
CA HIS A 65 -2.53 -2.99 2.19
C HIS A 65 -2.21 -3.94 1.04
N GLY A 66 -2.42 -3.50 -0.22
CA GLY A 66 -2.12 -4.30 -1.40
C GLY A 66 -0.62 -4.63 -1.51
N LEU A 67 0.26 -3.65 -1.30
CA LEU A 67 1.71 -3.87 -1.33
C LEU A 67 2.18 -4.77 -0.18
N ALA A 68 1.62 -4.60 1.02
CA ALA A 68 1.90 -5.47 2.15
C ALA A 68 1.52 -6.93 1.87
N ALA A 69 0.30 -7.13 1.34
CA ALA A 69 -0.21 -8.44 1.00
C ALA A 69 0.60 -9.11 -0.11
N LEU A 70 0.96 -8.36 -1.15
CA LEU A 70 1.79 -8.85 -2.26
C LEU A 70 3.18 -9.28 -1.76
N PHE A 71 3.81 -8.48 -0.91
CA PHE A 71 5.10 -8.82 -0.33
C PHE A 71 5.02 -10.07 0.56
N ALA A 72 3.98 -10.18 1.40
CA ALA A 72 3.75 -11.38 2.20
C ALA A 72 3.55 -12.63 1.32
N GLN A 73 2.73 -12.52 0.28
CA GLN A 73 2.42 -13.61 -0.64
C GLN A 73 3.63 -14.05 -1.47
N CYS A 74 4.46 -13.11 -1.93
CA CYS A 74 5.57 -13.42 -2.83
C CYS A 74 6.85 -13.74 -2.06
N VAL A 75 7.26 -12.88 -1.14
CA VAL A 75 8.59 -12.91 -0.49
C VAL A 75 8.54 -13.63 0.85
N GLN A 76 7.60 -13.31 1.74
CA GLN A 76 7.53 -13.98 3.05
C GLN A 76 7.16 -15.46 2.91
N ALA A 77 6.37 -15.82 1.89
CA ALA A 77 6.15 -17.22 1.51
C ALA A 77 7.45 -17.98 1.13
N GLY A 78 8.54 -17.28 0.80
CA GLY A 78 9.86 -17.86 0.61
C GLY A 78 10.58 -18.20 1.93
N PHE A 79 10.26 -17.51 3.03
CA PHE A 79 10.88 -17.66 4.35
C PHE A 79 10.13 -18.64 5.28
N THR A 80 9.55 -19.70 4.73
CA THR A 80 8.86 -20.70 5.56
C THR A 80 9.80 -21.40 6.56
N THR A 81 9.23 -21.88 7.67
CA THR A 81 9.96 -22.70 8.66
C THR A 81 10.64 -23.92 8.02
N ALA A 82 9.99 -24.54 7.03
CA ALA A 82 10.55 -25.69 6.30
C ALA A 82 11.79 -25.28 5.48
N ASN A 83 11.72 -24.17 4.75
CA ASN A 83 12.84 -23.64 3.99
C ASN A 83 14.00 -23.25 4.91
N LYS A 84 13.74 -22.49 5.97
CA LYS A 84 14.77 -22.11 6.96
C LYS A 84 15.43 -23.33 7.58
N THR A 85 14.66 -24.35 7.98
CA THR A 85 15.18 -25.61 8.52
C THR A 85 16.10 -26.32 7.51
N SER A 86 15.69 -26.38 6.24
CA SER A 86 16.52 -26.94 5.16
C SER A 86 17.81 -26.14 4.96
N TRP A 87 17.75 -24.81 4.96
CA TRP A 87 18.93 -23.95 4.84
C TRP A 87 19.89 -24.12 6.01
N MET A 88 19.37 -24.20 7.25
CA MET A 88 20.16 -24.50 8.46
C MET A 88 20.88 -25.84 8.36
N ALA A 89 20.18 -26.90 7.92
CA ALA A 89 20.77 -28.22 7.75
C ALA A 89 21.87 -28.24 6.67
N ARG A 90 21.66 -27.54 5.55
CA ARG A 90 22.68 -27.40 4.49
C ARG A 90 23.87 -26.56 4.93
N ALA A 91 23.65 -25.52 5.73
CA ALA A 91 24.72 -24.72 6.32
C ALA A 91 25.56 -25.57 7.30
N GLN A 92 24.89 -26.38 8.12
CA GLN A 92 25.51 -27.31 9.07
C GLN A 92 26.41 -28.31 8.35
N LEU A 93 25.91 -28.96 7.29
CA LEU A 93 26.71 -29.91 6.49
C LEU A 93 27.99 -29.27 5.95
N ARG A 94 27.91 -28.01 5.50
CA ARG A 94 29.09 -27.29 5.01
C ARG A 94 30.04 -26.91 6.14
N LEU A 95 29.55 -26.48 7.31
CA LEU A 95 30.40 -26.21 8.48
C LEU A 95 31.10 -27.48 8.99
N ASP A 96 30.47 -28.64 8.88
CA ASP A 96 31.10 -29.89 9.30
C ASP A 96 32.31 -30.25 8.42
N THR A 97 32.32 -29.82 7.15
CA THR A 97 33.53 -29.94 6.32
C THR A 97 34.68 -29.07 6.84
N TRP A 98 34.41 -27.95 7.50
CA TRP A 98 35.44 -27.06 8.05
C TRP A 98 36.12 -27.64 9.28
N LEU A 99 35.49 -28.59 9.99
CA LEU A 99 36.13 -29.33 11.09
C LEU A 99 37.34 -30.15 10.60
N THR A 100 37.35 -30.52 9.32
CA THR A 100 38.48 -31.22 8.68
C THR A 100 39.60 -30.27 8.24
N TRP A 101 39.36 -28.95 8.28
CA TRP A 101 40.32 -27.97 7.81
C TRP A 101 41.35 -27.62 8.91
N HIS A 102 42.51 -27.16 8.46
CA HIS A 102 43.52 -26.67 9.38
C HIS A 102 43.02 -25.40 10.13
N THR A 103 43.23 -25.34 11.45
CA THR A 103 42.80 -24.24 12.32
C THR A 103 43.18 -22.85 11.80
N ARG A 104 44.40 -22.69 11.26
CA ARG A 104 44.89 -21.43 10.66
C ARG A 104 44.07 -20.99 9.44
N THR A 105 43.57 -21.94 8.64
CA THR A 105 42.75 -21.64 7.47
C THR A 105 41.41 -21.07 7.91
N VAL A 106 40.73 -21.72 8.86
CA VAL A 106 39.46 -21.24 9.43
C VAL A 106 39.64 -19.87 10.07
N HIS A 107 40.67 -19.69 10.90
CA HIS A 107 41.02 -18.38 11.47
C HIS A 107 41.16 -17.29 10.41
N ALA A 108 41.87 -17.58 9.32
CA ALA A 108 42.12 -16.58 8.30
C ALA A 108 40.91 -16.31 7.41
N PHE A 109 39.98 -17.27 7.25
CA PHE A 109 38.64 -17.02 6.70
C PHE A 109 37.87 -16.02 7.57
N CYS A 110 37.80 -16.28 8.89
CA CYS A 110 37.10 -15.40 9.84
C CYS A 110 37.72 -14.00 9.86
N LYS A 111 39.06 -13.88 9.95
CA LYS A 111 39.77 -12.59 9.96
C LYS A 111 39.54 -11.75 8.69
N ARG A 112 39.15 -12.38 7.58
CA ARG A 112 38.87 -11.74 6.29
C ARG A 112 37.38 -11.71 5.97
N ASN A 113 36.51 -11.70 6.99
CA ASN A 113 35.06 -11.61 6.87
C ASN A 113 34.44 -12.67 5.93
N GLY A 114 34.98 -13.89 5.98
CA GLY A 114 34.53 -15.01 5.16
C GLY A 114 35.19 -15.11 3.78
N HIS A 115 36.20 -14.27 3.47
CA HIS A 115 36.93 -14.34 2.21
C HIS A 115 38.25 -15.10 2.32
N TRP A 116 38.58 -15.91 1.32
CA TRP A 116 39.86 -16.62 1.25
C TRP A 116 40.32 -16.80 -0.20
N LYS A 117 41.63 -16.99 -0.41
CA LYS A 117 42.20 -17.41 -1.71
C LYS A 117 42.62 -18.87 -1.62
N ARG A 118 41.93 -19.76 -2.33
CA ARG A 118 42.33 -21.17 -2.48
C ARG A 118 42.86 -21.37 -3.90
N ASN A 119 44.13 -21.72 -4.03
CA ASN A 119 44.80 -21.98 -5.33
C ASN A 119 44.60 -20.85 -6.36
N GLY A 120 44.72 -19.60 -5.93
CA GLY A 120 44.52 -18.42 -6.80
C GLY A 120 43.06 -17.94 -6.90
N THR A 121 42.08 -18.81 -6.68
CA THR A 121 40.66 -18.47 -6.75
C THR A 121 40.16 -17.86 -5.43
N ARG A 122 39.50 -16.70 -5.51
CA ARG A 122 38.81 -16.10 -4.36
C ARG A 122 37.52 -16.88 -4.07
N VAL A 123 37.40 -17.38 -2.86
CA VAL A 123 36.19 -18.04 -2.34
C VAL A 123 35.57 -17.12 -1.29
N SER A 124 34.26 -16.92 -1.38
CA SER A 124 33.47 -16.17 -0.39
C SER A 124 32.52 -17.13 0.32
N TRP A 125 32.65 -17.21 1.63
CA TRP A 125 31.77 -18.01 2.46
C TRP A 125 30.36 -17.39 2.55
N ASN A 126 30.27 -16.05 2.62
CA ASN A 126 28.99 -15.34 2.57
C ASN A 126 28.21 -15.65 1.29
N GLU A 127 28.90 -15.67 0.16
CA GLU A 127 28.32 -16.08 -1.13
C GLU A 127 27.81 -17.52 -1.08
N THR A 128 28.57 -18.40 -0.43
CA THR A 128 28.23 -19.82 -0.31
C THR A 128 26.99 -20.04 0.57
N ILE A 129 26.85 -19.27 1.65
CA ILE A 129 25.67 -19.28 2.52
C ILE A 129 24.46 -18.70 1.79
N ARG A 130 24.63 -17.55 1.12
CA ARG A 130 23.57 -16.89 0.35
C ARG A 130 22.94 -17.82 -0.69
N ARG A 131 23.76 -18.61 -1.38
CA ARG A 131 23.32 -19.61 -2.37
C ARG A 131 22.40 -20.69 -1.80
N LEU A 132 22.30 -20.84 -0.47
CA LEU A 132 21.38 -21.80 0.15
C LEU A 132 19.92 -21.44 -0.09
N PHE A 133 19.61 -20.14 -0.15
CA PHE A 133 18.26 -19.60 -0.29
C PHE A 133 18.06 -18.75 -1.55
N THR A 134 19.12 -18.50 -2.31
CA THR A 134 19.08 -17.68 -3.55
C THR A 134 18.01 -18.17 -4.52
N ASN A 135 18.02 -19.45 -4.89
CA ASN A 135 17.07 -19.95 -5.90
C ASN A 135 15.61 -19.81 -5.47
N SER A 136 15.30 -20.01 -4.18
CA SER A 136 13.94 -19.88 -3.66
C SER A 136 13.50 -18.43 -3.61
N LEU A 137 14.37 -17.51 -3.15
CA LEU A 137 14.00 -16.10 -2.98
C LEU A 137 14.07 -15.30 -4.28
N ASP A 138 14.92 -15.69 -5.24
CA ASP A 138 15.03 -14.99 -6.52
C ASP A 138 13.72 -15.05 -7.32
N VAL A 139 13.09 -16.22 -7.33
CA VAL A 139 11.77 -16.43 -7.95
C VAL A 139 10.70 -15.61 -7.22
N SER A 140 10.75 -15.58 -5.88
CA SER A 140 9.85 -14.76 -5.06
C SER A 140 9.97 -13.26 -5.35
N PHE A 141 11.18 -12.72 -5.44
CA PHE A 141 11.38 -11.31 -5.78
C PHE A 141 10.99 -10.99 -7.21
N THR A 142 11.26 -11.90 -8.16
CA THR A 142 10.80 -11.76 -9.55
C THR A 142 9.27 -11.70 -9.59
N SER A 143 8.59 -12.60 -8.89
CA SER A 143 7.12 -12.60 -8.77
C SER A 143 6.60 -11.30 -8.14
N LEU A 144 7.24 -10.79 -7.08
CA LEU A 144 6.85 -9.51 -6.50
C LEU A 144 6.96 -8.40 -7.54
N ASN A 145 8.10 -8.29 -8.22
CA ASN A 145 8.37 -7.26 -9.23
C ASN A 145 7.38 -7.29 -10.40
N ASP A 146 7.00 -8.48 -10.86
CA ASP A 146 6.01 -8.66 -11.92
C ASP A 146 4.61 -8.21 -11.49
N ASN A 147 4.28 -8.34 -10.20
CA ASN A 147 2.99 -7.95 -9.64
C ASN A 147 2.91 -6.48 -9.17
N VAL A 148 4.03 -5.75 -9.15
CA VAL A 148 4.02 -4.31 -8.83
C VAL A 148 3.20 -3.51 -9.86
N GLN A 149 3.36 -3.80 -11.16
CA GLN A 149 2.63 -3.08 -12.21
C GLN A 149 1.11 -3.28 -12.11
N PRO A 150 0.58 -4.51 -11.98
CA PRO A 150 -0.84 -4.73 -11.70
C PRO A 150 -1.35 -3.94 -10.49
N ALA A 151 -0.58 -3.89 -9.39
CA ALA A 151 -0.96 -3.14 -8.19
C ALA A 151 -1.05 -1.63 -8.47
N MET A 152 -0.08 -1.08 -9.20
CA MET A 152 -0.07 0.33 -9.59
C MET A 152 -1.21 0.66 -10.57
N ASN A 153 -1.55 -0.23 -11.50
CA ASN A 153 -2.70 -0.06 -12.38
C ASN A 153 -4.01 -0.03 -11.58
N HIS A 154 -4.18 -0.96 -10.64
CA HIS A 154 -5.37 -0.99 -9.79
C HIS A 154 -5.48 0.28 -8.92
N PHE A 155 -4.35 0.79 -8.42
CA PHE A 155 -4.32 2.08 -7.73
C PHE A 155 -4.73 3.24 -8.63
N ALA A 156 -4.26 3.28 -9.88
CA ALA A 156 -4.67 4.29 -10.85
C ALA A 156 -6.18 4.24 -11.13
N ASP A 157 -6.73 3.04 -11.31
CA ASP A 157 -8.16 2.81 -11.51
C ASP A 157 -8.97 3.28 -10.29
N ASN A 158 -8.51 2.95 -9.08
CA ASN A 158 -9.16 3.39 -7.84
C ASN A 158 -9.16 4.92 -7.68
N LEU A 159 -8.07 5.60 -8.07
CA LEU A 159 -8.03 7.07 -8.08
C LEU A 159 -8.94 7.67 -9.15
N ASN A 160 -8.98 7.07 -10.34
CA ASN A 160 -9.91 7.43 -11.40
C ASN A 160 -11.35 7.35 -10.92
N ASP A 161 -11.75 6.25 -10.28
CA ASP A 161 -13.12 6.07 -9.79
C ASP A 161 -13.44 6.91 -8.55
N SER A 162 -12.49 7.06 -7.61
CA SER A 162 -12.76 7.69 -6.32
C SER A 162 -12.62 9.22 -6.34
N ILE A 163 -11.79 9.76 -7.23
CA ILE A 163 -11.54 11.20 -7.35
C ILE A 163 -12.07 11.71 -8.69
N PHE A 164 -11.42 11.35 -9.80
CA PHE A 164 -11.62 12.04 -11.08
C PHE A 164 -13.02 11.86 -11.65
N LYS A 165 -13.53 10.63 -11.66
CA LYS A 165 -14.89 10.32 -12.10
C LYS A 165 -15.92 11.03 -11.24
N ARG A 166 -15.76 10.99 -9.90
CA ARG A 166 -16.66 11.70 -8.98
C ARG A 166 -16.64 13.21 -9.20
N LEU A 167 -15.46 13.81 -9.39
CA LEU A 167 -15.35 15.23 -9.70
C LEU A 167 -15.99 15.58 -11.06
N HIS A 168 -15.87 14.71 -12.07
CA HIS A 168 -16.48 14.94 -13.38
C HIS A 168 -17.99 14.79 -13.41
N GLU A 169 -18.52 13.89 -12.59
CA GLU A 169 -19.96 13.63 -12.41
C GLU A 169 -20.61 14.57 -11.39
N ASP A 170 -19.81 15.36 -10.67
CA ASP A 170 -20.34 16.28 -9.66
C ASP A 170 -21.03 17.49 -10.30
N ASP A 171 -22.31 17.67 -9.96
CA ASP A 171 -23.13 18.79 -10.45
C ASP A 171 -22.50 20.16 -10.19
N ILE A 172 -21.70 20.32 -9.12
CA ILE A 172 -21.03 21.59 -8.82
C ILE A 172 -20.00 21.92 -9.90
N VAL A 173 -19.25 20.93 -10.38
CA VAL A 173 -18.27 21.14 -11.46
C VAL A 173 -18.98 21.47 -12.77
N ALA A 174 -20.15 20.87 -13.04
CA ALA A 174 -20.96 21.18 -14.22
C ALA A 174 -21.60 22.59 -14.17
N VAL A 175 -22.07 23.02 -13.00
CA VAL A 175 -22.71 24.33 -12.80
C VAL A 175 -21.70 25.48 -12.84
N LEU A 176 -20.45 25.23 -12.40
CA LEU A 176 -19.37 26.20 -12.41
C LEU A 176 -18.69 26.38 -13.78
N ASP A 177 -19.06 25.58 -14.78
CA ASP A 177 -18.49 25.56 -16.15
C ASP A 177 -19.34 26.22 -17.28
N PRO A 178 -20.06 27.37 -17.13
CA PRO A 178 -20.82 27.92 -18.26
C PRO A 178 -20.01 28.88 -19.16
N ARG A 179 -18.79 29.31 -18.79
CA ARG A 179 -18.07 30.43 -19.45
C ARG A 179 -16.54 30.34 -19.33
N ASP A 180 -15.87 29.50 -20.12
CA ASP A 180 -14.41 29.53 -20.40
C ASP A 180 -13.44 29.56 -19.19
N LYS A 181 -13.90 29.32 -17.96
CA LYS A 181 -13.09 29.20 -16.74
C LYS A 181 -12.98 27.73 -16.33
N ASN A 182 -12.50 26.88 -17.24
CA ASN A 182 -12.72 25.44 -17.19
C ASN A 182 -11.92 24.74 -16.06
N LEU A 183 -12.48 24.70 -14.84
CA LEU A 183 -12.00 23.90 -13.70
C LEU A 183 -11.89 22.41 -14.07
N ARG A 184 -12.81 21.92 -14.90
CA ARG A 184 -12.77 20.57 -15.46
C ARG A 184 -11.51 20.36 -16.32
N GLY A 185 -11.03 21.38 -17.02
CA GLY A 185 -9.76 21.37 -17.75
C GLY A 185 -8.56 21.22 -16.82
N THR A 186 -8.56 21.89 -15.67
CA THR A 186 -7.54 21.71 -14.61
C THR A 186 -7.58 20.29 -14.04
N ILE A 187 -8.77 19.75 -13.78
CA ILE A 187 -8.96 18.38 -13.28
C ILE A 187 -8.38 17.37 -14.29
N VAL A 188 -8.72 17.50 -15.58
CA VAL A 188 -8.18 16.63 -16.65
C VAL A 188 -6.66 16.79 -16.74
N GLY A 189 -6.16 18.03 -16.74
CA GLY A 189 -4.71 18.28 -16.79
C GLY A 189 -3.95 17.66 -15.62
N GLN A 190 -4.51 17.73 -14.41
CA GLN A 190 -3.95 17.07 -13.22
C GLN A 190 -4.05 15.55 -13.29
N GLN A 191 -5.11 15.00 -13.89
CA GLN A 191 -5.24 13.56 -14.14
C GLN A 191 -4.17 13.05 -15.10
N ASP A 192 -3.92 13.77 -16.20
CA ASP A 192 -2.92 13.42 -17.21
C ASP A 192 -1.49 13.53 -16.66
N GLU A 193 -1.20 14.60 -15.92
CA GLU A 193 0.09 14.81 -15.25
C GLU A 193 0.34 13.70 -14.22
N PHE A 194 -0.65 13.39 -13.37
CA PHE A 194 -0.54 12.31 -12.41
C PHE A 194 -0.34 10.95 -13.07
N SER A 195 -1.07 10.67 -14.16
CA SER A 195 -0.91 9.43 -14.94
C SER A 195 0.49 9.28 -15.55
N THR A 196 1.14 10.41 -15.88
CA THR A 196 2.53 10.43 -16.32
C THR A 196 3.46 10.11 -15.16
N ASP A 197 3.28 10.76 -14.02
CA ASP A 197 4.10 10.56 -12.81
C ASP A 197 3.98 9.13 -12.23
N LEU A 198 2.85 8.45 -12.45
CA LEU A 198 2.64 7.07 -12.02
C LEU A 198 3.70 6.10 -12.57
N LYS A 199 4.27 6.37 -13.75
CA LYS A 199 5.36 5.56 -14.32
C LYS A 199 6.64 5.71 -13.50
N ASP A 200 6.97 6.93 -13.10
CA ASP A 200 8.15 7.21 -12.28
C ASP A 200 7.99 6.61 -10.87
N PHE A 201 6.78 6.65 -10.32
CA PHE A 201 6.45 5.98 -9.06
C PHE A 201 6.58 4.45 -9.17
N LEU A 202 6.08 3.86 -10.25
CA LEU A 202 6.25 2.45 -10.50
C LEU A 202 7.73 2.06 -10.57
N ASP A 203 8.54 2.81 -11.31
CA ASP A 203 9.97 2.53 -11.44
C ASP A 203 10.69 2.69 -10.09
N THR A 204 10.30 3.67 -9.28
CA THR A 204 10.79 3.83 -7.90
C THR A 204 10.51 2.58 -7.06
N LEU A 205 9.29 2.04 -7.13
CA LEU A 205 8.90 0.85 -6.38
C LEU A 205 9.61 -0.42 -6.89
N ARG A 206 9.80 -0.56 -8.21
CA ARG A 206 10.60 -1.63 -8.80
C ARG A 206 12.06 -1.57 -8.36
N ASN A 207 12.65 -0.39 -8.38
CA ASN A 207 14.03 -0.18 -7.93
C ASN A 207 14.19 -0.52 -6.44
N LEU A 208 13.21 -0.17 -5.61
CA LEU A 208 13.19 -0.59 -4.20
C LEU A 208 13.21 -2.12 -4.06
N VAL A 209 12.33 -2.81 -4.79
CA VAL A 209 12.27 -4.29 -4.76
C VAL A 209 13.59 -4.91 -5.25
N GLU A 210 14.17 -4.36 -6.33
CA GLU A 210 15.43 -4.84 -6.88
C GLU A 210 16.61 -4.55 -5.94
N ASP A 211 16.65 -3.42 -5.25
CA ASP A 211 17.69 -3.12 -4.24
C ASP A 211 17.66 -4.12 -3.08
N ILE A 212 16.46 -4.44 -2.58
CA ILE A 212 16.28 -5.45 -1.53
C ILE A 212 16.70 -6.83 -2.05
N ARG A 213 16.29 -7.19 -3.27
CA ARG A 213 16.71 -8.41 -3.95
C ARG A 213 18.23 -8.46 -4.13
N LEU A 214 18.89 -7.37 -4.52
CA LEU A 214 20.34 -7.30 -4.69
C LEU A 214 21.06 -7.61 -3.38
N ARG A 215 20.63 -6.97 -2.28
CA ARG A 215 21.19 -7.17 -0.93
C ARG A 215 20.93 -8.57 -0.37
N CYS A 216 19.80 -9.17 -0.71
CA CYS A 216 19.44 -10.51 -0.25
C CYS A 216 20.09 -11.62 -1.11
N VAL A 217 20.04 -11.48 -2.44
CA VAL A 217 20.18 -12.56 -3.42
C VAL A 217 21.31 -12.34 -4.42
N LEU A 218 21.84 -11.15 -4.68
CA LEU A 218 22.88 -10.96 -5.72
C LEU A 218 24.27 -10.68 -5.14
N GLY A 219 24.35 -10.20 -3.90
CA GLY A 219 25.55 -10.25 -3.09
C GLY A 219 26.43 -9.00 -3.12
N GLY A 220 27.66 -9.13 -2.59
CA GLY A 220 28.59 -8.02 -2.37
C GLY A 220 28.77 -7.67 -0.88
N SER A 221 29.58 -6.64 -0.61
CA SER A 221 29.80 -6.11 0.74
C SER A 221 28.52 -5.52 1.37
N GLY A 222 27.54 -5.13 0.55
CA GLY A 222 26.24 -4.65 1.01
C GLY A 222 25.19 -5.75 1.28
N SER A 223 25.56 -7.03 1.19
CA SER A 223 24.58 -8.12 1.37
C SER A 223 24.16 -8.31 2.83
N TYR A 224 22.90 -8.71 3.05
CA TYR A 224 22.39 -8.97 4.41
C TYR A 224 23.17 -10.09 5.10
N VAL A 225 23.61 -11.12 4.37
CA VAL A 225 24.46 -12.18 4.90
C VAL A 225 25.79 -11.63 5.39
N HIS A 226 26.42 -10.72 4.64
CA HIS A 226 27.69 -10.12 5.04
C HIS A 226 27.53 -9.33 6.34
N GLY A 227 26.55 -8.41 6.39
CA GLY A 227 26.29 -7.57 7.56
C GLY A 227 25.95 -8.38 8.81
N GLU A 228 25.17 -9.46 8.68
CA GLU A 228 24.80 -10.31 9.82
C GLU A 228 25.92 -11.25 10.29
N MET A 229 26.84 -11.64 9.40
CA MET A 229 27.94 -12.55 9.76
C MET A 229 29.18 -11.83 10.29
N GLU A 230 29.33 -10.53 10.05
CA GLU A 230 30.54 -9.75 10.39
C GLU A 230 30.95 -9.92 11.87
N ARG A 231 30.00 -9.76 12.80
CA ARG A 231 30.25 -9.92 14.24
C ARG A 231 30.67 -11.34 14.61
N SER A 232 30.03 -12.35 14.03
CA SER A 232 30.37 -13.76 14.26
C SER A 232 31.76 -14.08 13.71
N TYR A 233 32.17 -13.49 12.58
CA TYR A 233 33.53 -13.63 12.06
C TYR A 233 34.56 -12.96 12.97
N ALA A 234 34.29 -11.76 13.46
CA ALA A 234 35.19 -11.06 14.38
C ALA A 234 35.40 -11.85 15.67
N LEU A 235 34.32 -12.38 16.26
CA LEU A 235 34.38 -13.22 17.45
C LEU A 235 35.10 -14.56 17.18
N ALA A 236 34.79 -15.22 16.07
CA ALA A 236 35.51 -16.44 15.70
C ALA A 236 37.02 -16.17 15.50
N ALA A 237 37.37 -15.04 14.88
CA ALA A 237 38.76 -14.65 14.68
C ALA A 237 39.49 -14.37 16.01
N SER A 238 38.80 -13.95 17.08
CA SER A 238 39.45 -13.63 18.35
C SER A 238 39.92 -14.85 19.15
N PHE A 239 39.40 -16.06 18.87
CA PHE A 239 39.90 -17.27 19.53
C PHE A 239 41.33 -17.57 19.07
N ASP A 240 42.33 -17.42 19.94
CA ASP A 240 43.71 -17.83 19.68
C ASP A 240 43.96 -19.26 20.16
N GLN A 241 44.62 -20.08 19.33
CA GLN A 241 44.97 -21.45 19.68
C GLN A 241 45.88 -21.54 20.91
N LYS A 242 46.66 -20.49 21.19
CA LYS A 242 47.53 -20.41 22.37
C LYS A 242 46.76 -20.34 23.69
N SER A 243 45.51 -19.90 23.66
CA SER A 243 44.67 -19.77 24.85
C SER A 243 44.02 -21.09 25.29
N TYR A 244 44.27 -22.19 24.58
CA TYR A 244 43.62 -23.48 24.83
C TYR A 244 44.60 -24.54 25.35
N PRO A 245 44.14 -25.45 26.24
CA PRO A 245 44.95 -26.54 26.75
C PRO A 245 45.30 -27.56 25.65
N HIS A 246 46.41 -28.27 25.83
CA HIS A 246 46.78 -29.39 24.97
C HIS A 246 45.94 -30.64 25.30
N VAL A 247 44.80 -30.77 24.62
CA VAL A 247 43.91 -31.92 24.77
C VAL A 247 44.39 -33.10 23.93
N ARG A 248 44.43 -34.31 24.51
CA ARG A 248 44.74 -35.57 23.80
C ARG A 248 43.48 -36.17 23.18
N GLY A 249 43.62 -36.76 21.99
CA GLY A 249 42.53 -37.38 21.22
C GLY A 249 41.85 -36.41 20.25
N ALA A 250 41.63 -36.84 19.00
CA ALA A 250 41.06 -35.99 17.95
C ALA A 250 39.61 -35.58 18.24
N ALA A 251 38.78 -36.50 18.74
CA ALA A 251 37.37 -36.24 19.05
C ALA A 251 37.22 -35.15 20.14
N ASN A 252 38.03 -35.22 21.19
CA ASN A 252 37.96 -34.26 22.30
C ASN A 252 38.40 -32.85 21.88
N LYS A 253 39.31 -32.70 20.90
CA LYS A 253 39.73 -31.40 20.37
C LYS A 253 38.62 -30.64 19.64
N LEU A 254 37.61 -31.35 19.15
CA LEU A 254 36.49 -30.76 18.39
C LEU A 254 35.31 -30.34 19.29
N LEU A 255 35.38 -30.63 20.59
CA LEU A 255 34.41 -30.14 21.57
C LEU A 255 34.66 -28.65 21.88
N PRO A 256 33.61 -27.82 22.01
CA PRO A 256 33.75 -26.43 22.45
C PRO A 256 34.54 -26.31 23.76
N GLY A 257 35.37 -25.28 23.88
CA GLY A 257 36.28 -25.03 25.00
C GLY A 257 37.62 -25.79 24.92
N ASN A 258 37.75 -26.78 24.03
CA ASN A 258 38.96 -27.62 23.96
C ASN A 258 39.95 -27.21 22.86
N SER A 259 39.52 -26.41 21.88
CA SER A 259 40.41 -25.80 20.89
C SER A 259 39.83 -24.55 20.25
N ALA A 260 40.69 -23.68 19.74
CA ALA A 260 40.25 -22.51 18.97
C ALA A 260 39.51 -22.90 17.68
N LEU A 261 39.79 -24.07 17.10
CA LEU A 261 39.02 -24.56 15.96
C LEU A 261 37.58 -24.89 16.38
N ALA A 262 37.40 -25.60 17.49
CA ALA A 262 36.08 -25.97 17.99
C ALA A 262 35.22 -24.74 18.29
N ASP A 263 35.76 -23.74 19.00
CA ASP A 263 35.00 -22.54 19.37
C ASP A 263 34.70 -21.62 18.19
N ARG A 264 35.60 -21.54 17.21
CA ARG A 264 35.31 -20.88 15.93
C ARG A 264 34.13 -21.51 15.22
N ILE A 265 34.14 -22.85 15.10
CA ILE A 265 33.05 -23.56 14.44
C ILE A 265 31.77 -23.46 15.25
N ASP A 266 31.82 -23.56 16.59
CA ASP A 266 30.63 -23.41 17.43
C ASP A 266 30.00 -22.02 17.31
N THR A 267 30.83 -20.97 17.26
CA THR A 267 30.38 -19.58 17.03
C THR A 267 29.69 -19.40 15.69
N LEU A 268 30.21 -20.03 14.63
CA LEU A 268 29.55 -19.99 13.32
C LEU A 268 28.28 -20.86 13.30
N ARG A 269 28.30 -22.01 13.98
CA ARG A 269 27.19 -22.96 14.09
C ARG A 269 26.02 -22.35 14.86
N SER A 270 26.27 -21.61 15.93
CA SER A 270 25.23 -20.91 16.68
C SER A 270 24.50 -19.89 15.81
N LYS A 271 25.24 -19.18 14.94
CA LYS A 271 24.66 -18.21 14.00
C LYS A 271 23.92 -18.85 12.82
N LEU A 272 24.43 -19.97 12.29
CA LEU A 272 23.97 -20.52 11.00
C LEU A 272 23.03 -21.73 11.11
N SER A 273 23.10 -22.48 12.20
CA SER A 273 22.54 -23.84 12.25
C SER A 273 21.74 -24.13 13.52
N ARG A 274 21.84 -23.28 14.55
CA ARG A 274 20.97 -23.37 15.73
C ARG A 274 19.75 -22.46 15.53
N PRO A 275 18.53 -22.94 15.82
CA PRO A 275 17.34 -22.10 15.79
C PRO A 275 17.41 -21.05 16.90
N GLY A 276 16.85 -19.87 16.65
CA GLY A 276 16.80 -18.77 17.60
C GLY A 276 16.71 -17.41 16.90
N PRO A 277 16.39 -16.33 17.65
CA PRO A 277 16.22 -14.98 17.08
C PRO A 277 17.50 -14.41 16.45
N ASP A 278 18.66 -14.90 16.87
CA ASP A 278 19.95 -14.50 16.31
C ASP A 278 20.36 -15.31 15.07
N ASN A 279 19.61 -16.36 14.71
CA ASN A 279 19.92 -17.19 13.55
C ASN A 279 19.97 -16.33 12.27
N LEU A 280 20.95 -16.59 11.41
CA LEU A 280 21.19 -15.81 10.20
C LEU A 280 19.94 -15.69 9.32
N PHE A 281 19.18 -16.77 9.11
CA PHE A 281 18.06 -16.75 8.17
C PHE A 281 16.87 -15.96 8.71
N GLU A 282 16.61 -16.04 10.02
CA GLU A 282 15.64 -15.19 10.71
C GLU A 282 16.04 -13.71 10.63
N ARG A 283 17.33 -13.43 10.81
CA ARG A 283 17.86 -12.06 10.75
C ARG A 283 17.83 -11.47 9.35
N VAL A 284 18.07 -12.30 8.32
CA VAL A 284 17.96 -11.89 6.92
C VAL A 284 16.50 -11.59 6.57
N GLU A 285 15.56 -12.45 6.96
CA GLU A 285 14.12 -12.17 6.81
C GLU A 285 13.74 -10.86 7.48
N ALA A 286 14.10 -10.66 8.74
CA ALA A 286 13.80 -9.43 9.47
C ALA A 286 14.37 -8.17 8.79
N ARG A 287 15.54 -8.26 8.15
CA ARG A 287 16.09 -7.16 7.35
C ARG A 287 15.32 -6.91 6.06
N VAL A 288 14.91 -7.98 5.37
CA VAL A 288 14.09 -7.89 4.16
C VAL A 288 12.75 -7.25 4.48
N ASP A 289 12.10 -7.67 5.56
CA ASP A 289 10.85 -7.07 6.07
C ASP A 289 11.05 -5.59 6.44
N SER A 290 12.12 -5.27 7.17
CA SER A 290 12.42 -3.88 7.59
C SER A 290 12.69 -2.96 6.41
N ASP A 291 13.57 -3.35 5.47
CA ASP A 291 13.91 -2.53 4.32
C ASP A 291 12.70 -2.35 3.39
N PHE A 292 11.84 -3.37 3.26
CA PHE A 292 10.59 -3.26 2.50
C PHE A 292 9.59 -2.32 3.19
N ASP A 293 9.38 -2.46 4.50
CA ASP A 293 8.46 -1.59 5.24
C ASP A 293 8.89 -0.12 5.21
N GLU A 294 10.19 0.15 5.40
CA GLU A 294 10.76 1.49 5.30
C GLU A 294 10.59 2.06 3.89
N GLY A 295 10.98 1.30 2.87
CA GLY A 295 10.86 1.71 1.47
C GLY A 295 9.41 1.95 1.04
N ARG A 296 8.49 1.08 1.45
CA ARG A 296 7.04 1.23 1.24
C ARG A 296 6.51 2.52 1.86
N LYS A 297 6.87 2.81 3.11
CA LYS A 297 6.47 4.06 3.79
C LYS A 297 7.02 5.29 3.07
N MET A 298 8.29 5.25 2.65
CA MET A 298 8.90 6.35 1.89
C MET A 298 8.18 6.57 0.54
N PHE A 299 7.87 5.49 -0.17
CA PHE A 299 7.14 5.51 -1.42
C PHE A 299 5.72 6.10 -1.25
N LEU A 300 4.95 5.60 -0.29
CA LEU A 300 3.60 6.10 0.00
C LEU A 300 3.61 7.58 0.42
N ASN A 301 4.62 8.01 1.17
CA ASN A 301 4.79 9.42 1.52
C ASN A 301 5.07 10.30 0.29
N ALA A 302 5.86 9.81 -0.68
CA ALA A 302 6.11 10.53 -1.93
C ALA A 302 4.83 10.66 -2.76
N LEU A 303 4.05 9.59 -2.84
CA LEU A 303 2.77 9.55 -3.54
C LEU A 303 1.72 10.47 -2.88
N SER A 304 1.62 10.43 -1.55
CA SER A 304 0.77 11.32 -0.76
C SER A 304 1.12 12.80 -0.99
N LYS A 305 2.42 13.15 -1.03
CA LYS A 305 2.86 14.50 -1.37
C LYS A 305 2.44 14.92 -2.78
N ARG A 306 2.46 14.00 -3.75
CA ARG A 306 2.01 14.30 -5.11
C ARG A 306 0.51 14.51 -5.19
N LEU A 307 -0.29 13.68 -4.50
CA LEU A 307 -1.73 13.86 -4.39
C LEU A 307 -2.10 15.17 -3.66
N ALA A 308 -1.33 15.56 -2.64
CA ALA A 308 -1.48 16.86 -2.00
C ALA A 308 -1.21 18.04 -2.96
N LYS A 309 -0.21 17.93 -3.85
CA LYS A 309 0.02 18.92 -4.91
C LYS A 309 -1.12 18.98 -5.92
N LEU A 310 -1.65 17.81 -6.31
CA LEU A 310 -2.82 17.73 -7.19
C LEU A 310 -4.02 18.44 -6.57
N LYS A 311 -4.29 18.15 -5.30
CA LYS A 311 -5.33 18.82 -4.51
C LYS A 311 -5.11 20.33 -4.51
N ALA A 312 -3.90 20.79 -4.15
CA ALA A 312 -3.57 22.20 -4.12
C ALA A 312 -3.83 22.87 -5.48
N ALA A 313 -3.39 22.27 -6.59
CA ALA A 313 -3.62 22.82 -7.92
C ALA A 313 -5.11 22.97 -8.28
N ILE A 314 -5.95 21.97 -7.94
CA ILE A 314 -7.40 22.04 -8.18
C ILE A 314 -8.05 23.11 -7.28
N MET A 315 -7.65 23.16 -6.01
CA MET A 315 -8.21 24.11 -5.05
C MET A 315 -7.77 25.55 -5.34
N ASP A 316 -6.52 25.77 -5.73
CA ASP A 316 -6.00 27.08 -6.11
C ASP A 316 -6.68 27.58 -7.40
N ASP A 317 -6.91 26.70 -8.37
CA ASP A 317 -7.65 27.05 -9.58
C ASP A 317 -9.11 27.43 -9.26
N PHE A 318 -9.77 26.66 -8.39
CA PHE A 318 -11.10 27.00 -7.87
C PHE A 318 -11.09 28.36 -7.14
N ASP A 319 -10.19 28.54 -6.17
CA ASP A 319 -10.08 29.74 -5.36
C ASP A 319 -9.68 30.96 -6.23
N SER A 320 -8.95 30.81 -7.34
CA SER A 320 -8.63 31.92 -8.26
C SER A 320 -9.79 32.33 -9.16
N LYS A 321 -10.60 31.37 -9.60
CA LYS A 321 -11.68 31.60 -10.57
C LYS A 321 -12.97 32.05 -9.92
N TYR A 322 -13.20 31.56 -8.70
CA TYR A 322 -14.40 31.78 -7.92
C TYR A 322 -14.10 32.53 -6.61
N GLY A 323 -12.84 32.87 -6.33
CA GLY A 323 -12.45 33.71 -5.19
C GLY A 323 -13.08 35.09 -5.22
N ILE A 324 -13.30 35.64 -4.02
CA ILE A 324 -14.07 36.85 -3.77
C ILE A 324 -13.29 38.09 -4.23
N GLU A 325 -13.25 38.32 -5.53
CA GLU A 325 -12.94 39.63 -6.11
C GLU A 325 -13.94 39.93 -7.23
N GLY A 326 -15.07 40.56 -6.87
CA GLY A 326 -15.88 41.32 -7.84
C GLY A 326 -17.34 40.89 -7.98
N GLU A 327 -18.20 41.82 -7.60
CA GLU A 327 -19.65 41.96 -7.86
C GLU A 327 -20.54 40.74 -7.53
N GLU A 328 -21.30 40.89 -6.45
CA GLU A 328 -22.58 40.22 -6.27
C GLU A 328 -23.38 40.35 -7.57
N VAL A 329 -23.43 39.30 -8.39
CA VAL A 329 -24.47 39.22 -9.42
C VAL A 329 -25.74 39.00 -8.63
N PRO A 330 -26.63 40.00 -8.50
CA PRO A 330 -27.84 39.80 -7.75
C PRO A 330 -28.68 38.85 -8.60
N LEU A 331 -28.80 37.60 -8.16
CA LEU A 331 -30.03 36.87 -8.48
C LEU A 331 -31.13 37.81 -7.98
N ALA A 332 -31.94 38.37 -8.88
CA ALA A 332 -32.94 39.36 -8.48
C ALA A 332 -33.70 38.77 -7.30
N ALA A 333 -33.53 39.34 -6.10
CA ALA A 333 -33.86 38.67 -4.84
C ALA A 333 -35.32 38.17 -4.80
N HIS A 334 -36.19 38.80 -5.59
CA HIS A 334 -37.57 38.36 -5.83
C HIS A 334 -37.68 36.97 -6.49
N VAL A 335 -36.88 36.65 -7.52
CA VAL A 335 -36.86 35.33 -8.18
C VAL A 335 -36.39 34.27 -7.20
N ALA A 336 -35.39 34.61 -6.38
CA ALA A 336 -34.87 33.69 -5.38
C ALA A 336 -35.94 33.31 -4.34
N THR A 337 -36.63 34.33 -3.85
CA THR A 337 -37.72 34.20 -2.88
C THR A 337 -38.91 33.44 -3.47
N GLU A 338 -39.29 33.70 -4.72
CA GLU A 338 -40.39 33.03 -5.40
C GLU A 338 -40.11 31.54 -5.63
N LEU A 339 -38.90 31.20 -6.08
CA LEU A 339 -38.48 29.80 -6.25
C LEU A 339 -38.42 29.05 -4.92
N ALA A 340 -37.88 29.68 -3.86
CA ALA A 340 -37.86 29.09 -2.53
C ALA A 340 -39.28 28.84 -2.00
N THR A 341 -40.18 29.81 -2.18
CA THR A 341 -41.58 29.72 -1.78
C THR A 341 -42.32 28.63 -2.55
N ALA A 342 -42.12 28.56 -3.87
CA ALA A 342 -42.71 27.52 -4.72
C ALA A 342 -42.21 26.11 -4.34
N ALA A 343 -40.91 25.96 -4.06
CA ALA A 343 -40.32 24.70 -3.61
C ALA A 343 -40.85 24.25 -2.24
N GLN A 344 -40.97 25.17 -1.28
CA GLN A 344 -41.58 24.90 0.02
C GLN A 344 -43.07 24.52 -0.10
N HIS A 345 -43.80 25.19 -0.99
CA HIS A 345 -45.19 24.86 -1.26
C HIS A 345 -45.33 23.47 -1.89
N ALA A 346 -44.46 23.11 -2.85
CA ALA A 346 -44.42 21.78 -3.45
C ALA A 346 -44.07 20.70 -2.42
N LEU A 347 -43.10 20.94 -1.53
CA LEU A 347 -42.77 20.04 -0.40
C LEU A 347 -43.96 19.83 0.53
N ARG A 348 -44.70 20.91 0.83
CA ARG A 348 -45.88 20.84 1.69
C ARG A 348 -46.98 19.99 1.06
N ARG A 349 -47.27 20.17 -0.23
CA ARG A 349 -48.24 19.35 -0.96
C ARG A 349 -47.82 17.89 -1.06
N LEU A 350 -46.53 17.62 -1.24
CA LEU A 350 -45.99 16.26 -1.22
C LEU A 350 -46.26 15.56 0.12
N LYS A 351 -46.01 16.25 1.24
CA LYS A 351 -46.22 15.70 2.58
C LYS A 351 -47.69 15.62 3.00
N GLN A 352 -48.51 16.60 2.61
CA GLN A 352 -49.90 16.72 3.08
C GLN A 352 -50.91 16.03 2.16
N ASP A 353 -50.70 16.08 0.84
CA ASP A 353 -51.68 15.60 -0.14
C ASP A 353 -51.26 14.24 -0.71
N ILE A 354 -49.99 14.09 -1.10
CA ILE A 354 -49.53 12.93 -1.90
C ILE A 354 -49.09 11.77 -1.01
N GLN A 355 -48.27 12.04 0.01
CA GLN A 355 -47.74 11.00 0.88
C GLN A 355 -48.83 10.20 1.63
N PRO A 356 -49.90 10.81 2.18
CA PRO A 356 -50.97 10.05 2.81
C PRO A 356 -51.73 9.15 1.83
N THR A 357 -51.93 9.61 0.58
CA THR A 357 -52.55 8.79 -0.47
C THR A 357 -51.65 7.63 -0.88
N LEU A 358 -50.34 7.87 -1.03
CA LEU A 358 -49.38 6.79 -1.30
C LEU A 358 -49.36 5.77 -0.15
N GLU A 359 -49.35 6.23 1.11
CA GLU A 359 -49.40 5.36 2.30
C GLU A 359 -50.67 4.51 2.36
N GLN A 360 -51.82 5.06 1.94
CA GLN A 360 -53.06 4.29 1.79
C GLN A 360 -52.95 3.25 0.67
N CYS A 361 -52.40 3.61 -0.48
CA CYS A 361 -52.16 2.67 -1.58
C CYS A 361 -51.19 1.55 -1.18
N LYS A 362 -50.13 1.86 -0.43
CA LYS A 362 -49.17 0.88 0.08
C LYS A 362 -49.81 -0.08 1.07
N LYS A 363 -50.61 0.44 2.00
CA LYS A 363 -51.41 -0.40 2.92
C LYS A 363 -52.34 -1.33 2.16
N LEU A 364 -52.97 -0.88 1.06
CA LEU A 364 -53.85 -1.72 0.23
C LEU A 364 -53.07 -2.81 -0.53
N ASP A 365 -51.89 -2.51 -1.08
CA ASP A 365 -51.00 -3.50 -1.70
C ASP A 365 -50.50 -4.54 -0.68
N ASP A 366 -50.14 -4.10 0.52
CA ASP A 366 -49.74 -4.97 1.63
C ASP A 366 -50.91 -5.82 2.16
N SER A 367 -52.12 -5.28 2.18
CA SER A 367 -53.36 -5.98 2.63
C SER A 367 -53.89 -6.98 1.60
N GLY A 368 -53.60 -6.77 0.31
CA GLY A 368 -53.95 -7.69 -0.77
C GLY A 368 -53.11 -8.97 -0.81
N CYS A 369 -52.07 -9.07 0.05
CA CYS A 369 -51.22 -10.26 0.23
C CYS A 369 -51.70 -11.20 1.36
N GLY A 370 -52.88 -10.94 1.95
CA GLY A 370 -53.48 -11.78 2.99
C GLY A 370 -54.46 -12.83 2.43
N GLU A 371 -53.93 -14.03 2.21
CA GLU A 371 -54.59 -15.33 1.96
C GLU A 371 -55.10 -15.67 0.52
N PRO A 372 -54.89 -16.93 0.08
CA PRO A 372 -55.02 -17.40 -1.32
C PRO A 372 -56.45 -17.53 -1.87
#